data_AF-A0A5C7JIZ8-F1
#
_entry.id   AF-A0A5C7JIZ8-F1
#
_cell.length_a   1.000
_cell.length_b   1.000
_cell.length_c   1.000
_cell.angle_alpha   90.00
_cell.angle_beta   90.00
_cell.angle_gamma   90.00
#
_symmetry.space_group_name_H-M   'P 1'
#
loop_
_entity.id
_entity.type
_entity.pdbx_description
1 polymer ?
#
loop_
_entity_poly.entity_id
_entity_poly.type
_entity_poly.pdbx_seq_one_letter_code
_entity_poly.pdbx_strand_id
1 'polypeptide(L)'
;MNKRIIGVVGKSGTGKSTSIETLDPKSTYIINVLGKALPFKGSEKLYNTTNKNIADISSYDQIITVLKKISDDRPDIKTVVIEDAGYIMFIEEFRRANETGY
;
A
#
# COMPACT_ATOMS: atom_id res chain seq x y z
N MET A 1 -17.46 -0.16 -15.17
CA MET A 1 -16.09 0.38 -15.24
C MET A 1 -15.10 -0.79 -15.21
N ASN A 2 -14.09 -0.79 -16.07
CA ASN A 2 -13.05 -1.81 -16.05
C ASN A 2 -12.11 -1.56 -14.87
N LYS A 3 -12.08 -2.49 -13.91
CA LYS A 3 -11.09 -2.51 -12.84
C LYS A 3 -9.76 -2.99 -13.44
N ARG A 4 -8.66 -2.31 -13.14
CA ARG A 4 -7.32 -2.66 -13.62
C ARG A 4 -6.40 -2.88 -12.44
N ILE A 5 -5.54 -3.88 -12.53
CA ILE A 5 -4.42 -4.09 -11.62
C ILE A 5 -3.16 -3.70 -12.37
N ILE A 6 -2.32 -2.87 -11.77
CA ILE A 6 -1.10 -2.34 -12.37
C ILE A 6 0.07 -2.66 -11.45
N GLY A 7 1.09 -3.33 -11.98
CA GLY A 7 2.36 -3.52 -11.30
C GLY A 7 3.39 -2.48 -11.75
N VAL A 8 3.95 -1.73 -10.80
CA VAL A 8 5.06 -0.80 -11.05
C VAL A 8 6.34 -1.44 -10.51
N VAL A 9 7.17 -1.97 -11.41
CA VAL A 9 8.36 -2.77 -11.06
C VAL A 9 9.64 -2.18 -11.66
N GLY A 10 10.78 -2.40 -11.00
CA GLY A 10 12.06 -1.80 -11.39
C GLY A 10 13.07 -1.73 -10.23
N LYS A 11 14.32 -1.39 -10.55
CA LYS A 11 15.43 -1.33 -9.57
C LYS A 11 15.15 -0.33 -8.44
N SER A 12 15.83 -0.47 -7.30
CA SER A 12 15.75 0.52 -6.22
C SER A 12 16.19 1.91 -6.73
N GLY A 13 15.58 2.98 -6.23
CA GLY A 13 15.91 4.35 -6.60
C GLY A 13 15.40 4.83 -7.97
N THR A 14 14.65 4.00 -8.73
CA THR A 14 14.14 4.40 -10.06
C THR A 14 12.80 5.17 -10.01
N GLY A 15 12.39 5.66 -8.83
CA GLY A 15 11.19 6.50 -8.69
C GLY A 15 9.84 5.78 -8.58
N LYS A 16 9.81 4.45 -8.36
CA LYS A 16 8.56 3.68 -8.22
C LYS A 16 7.66 4.23 -7.11
N SER A 17 8.14 4.26 -5.88
CA SER A 17 7.41 4.79 -4.72
C SER A 17 7.19 6.30 -4.84
N THR A 18 8.13 7.03 -5.44
CA THR A 18 7.99 8.48 -5.70
C THR A 18 6.84 8.78 -6.67
N SER A 19 6.49 7.87 -7.59
CA SER A 19 5.37 8.08 -8.53
C SER A 19 4.02 8.30 -7.85
N ILE A 20 3.87 7.89 -6.58
CA ILE A 20 2.71 8.19 -5.72
C ILE A 20 2.47 9.71 -5.61
N GLU A 21 3.51 10.54 -5.70
CA GLU A 21 3.43 12.01 -5.69
C GLU A 21 2.49 12.56 -6.79
N THR A 22 2.35 11.81 -7.89
CA THR A 22 1.53 12.23 -9.04
C THR A 22 0.04 11.92 -8.89
N LEU A 23 -0.33 11.16 -7.86
CA LEU A 23 -1.72 10.75 -7.61
C LEU A 23 -2.47 11.81 -6.81
N ASP A 24 -3.80 11.89 -7.02
CA ASP A 24 -4.67 12.73 -6.21
C ASP A 24 -4.86 12.11 -4.81
N PRO A 25 -4.38 12.75 -3.72
CA PRO A 25 -4.46 12.19 -2.37
C PRO A 25 -5.89 12.14 -1.82
N LYS A 26 -6.86 12.84 -2.43
CA LYS A 26 -8.27 12.81 -2.00
C LYS A 26 -9.01 11.56 -2.49
N SER A 27 -8.54 10.97 -3.58
CA SER A 27 -9.13 9.79 -4.21
C SER A 27 -8.20 8.56 -4.20
N THR A 28 -7.07 8.67 -3.50
CA THR A 28 -6.06 7.60 -3.37
C THR A 28 -5.93 7.15 -1.94
N TYR A 29 -5.92 5.83 -1.70
CA TYR A 29 -5.61 5.24 -0.40
C TYR A 29 -4.31 4.43 -0.49
N ILE A 30 -3.42 4.58 0.49
CA ILE A 30 -2.14 3.87 0.55
C ILE A 30 -2.17 2.82 1.66
N ILE A 31 -1.86 1.58 1.29
CA ILE A 31 -1.50 0.51 2.21
C ILE A 31 0.02 0.45 2.23
N ASN A 32 0.63 0.93 3.32
CA ASN A 32 2.07 1.00 3.49
C ASN A 32 2.59 -0.23 4.22
N VAL A 33 3.10 -1.21 3.47
CA VAL A 33 3.53 -2.52 3.97
C VAL A 33 4.70 -2.40 4.93
N LEU A 34 5.62 -1.46 4.68
CA LEU A 34 6.84 -1.30 5.46
C LEU A 34 6.75 -0.22 6.54
N GLY A 35 5.68 0.57 6.57
CA GLY A 35 5.54 1.71 7.49
C GLY A 35 6.59 2.80 7.31
N LYS A 36 7.24 2.86 6.14
CA LYS A 36 8.27 3.87 5.85
C LYS A 36 7.61 5.15 5.34
N ALA A 37 8.21 6.30 5.63
CA ALA A 37 7.80 7.55 5.02
C ALA A 37 7.89 7.46 3.49
N LEU A 38 6.89 7.99 2.78
CA LEU A 38 6.90 8.00 1.32
C LEU A 38 8.02 8.92 0.82
N PRO A 39 8.80 8.53 -0.20
CA PRO A 39 10.06 9.18 -0.56
C PRO A 39 9.86 10.39 -1.48
N PHE A 40 9.03 11.34 -1.05
CA PHE A 40 8.84 12.64 -1.71
C PHE A 40 8.47 13.72 -0.69
N LYS A 41 8.79 14.98 -1.03
CA LYS A 41 8.66 16.11 -0.11
C LYS A 41 7.19 16.40 0.20
N GLY A 42 6.86 16.52 1.49
CA GLY A 42 5.50 16.87 1.93
C GLY A 42 4.51 15.70 1.92
N SER A 43 4.97 14.47 1.67
CA SER A 43 4.15 13.26 1.69
C SER A 43 3.31 13.11 2.96
N GLU A 44 3.90 13.36 4.13
CA GLU A 44 3.22 13.27 5.43
C GLU A 44 2.04 14.25 5.58
N LYS A 45 2.02 15.37 4.84
CA LYS A 45 0.88 16.30 4.82
C LYS A 45 -0.24 15.82 3.90
N LEU A 46 0.11 15.11 2.84
CA LEU A 46 -0.83 14.62 1.83
C LEU A 46 -1.45 13.28 2.25
N TYR A 47 -0.62 12.36 2.72
CA TYR A 47 -1.00 11.01 3.14
C TYR A 47 -0.72 10.83 4.63
N ASN A 48 -1.78 10.79 5.43
CA ASN A 48 -1.70 10.64 6.88
C ASN A 48 -3.02 10.10 7.45
N THR A 49 -2.97 9.73 8.74
CA THR A 49 -4.12 9.18 9.46
C THR A 49 -5.26 10.18 9.63
N THR A 50 -4.96 11.48 9.74
CA THR A 50 -5.98 12.56 9.80
C THR A 50 -6.79 12.64 8.50
N ASN A 51 -6.12 12.54 7.35
CA ASN A 51 -6.73 12.49 6.02
C ASN A 51 -7.37 11.12 5.72
N LYS A 52 -7.16 10.11 6.58
CA LYS A 52 -7.72 8.76 6.45
C LYS A 52 -7.46 8.11 5.09
N ASN A 53 -6.26 8.34 4.55
CA ASN A 53 -5.84 7.89 3.22
C ASN A 53 -4.52 7.10 3.23
N ILE A 54 -4.02 6.71 4.40
CA ILE A 54 -2.89 5.79 4.56
C ILE A 54 -3.08 4.91 5.79
N ALA A 55 -2.61 3.67 5.73
CA ALA A 55 -2.44 2.79 6.87
C ALA A 55 -1.20 1.92 6.70
N ASP A 56 -0.46 1.72 7.79
CA ASP A 56 0.70 0.82 7.81
C ASP A 56 0.22 -0.61 8.13
N ILE A 57 0.29 -1.52 7.16
CA ILE A 57 -0.28 -2.87 7.27
C ILE A 57 0.61 -3.88 6.56
N SER A 58 1.14 -4.86 7.30
CA SER A 58 2.10 -5.84 6.79
C SER A 58 1.58 -7.28 6.71
N SER A 59 0.36 -7.59 7.17
CA SER A 59 -0.21 -8.94 7.05
C SER A 59 -1.20 -9.02 5.90
N TYR A 60 -1.10 -10.07 5.09
CA TYR A 60 -1.87 -10.19 3.84
C TYR A 60 -3.38 -10.29 4.12
N ASP A 61 -3.78 -10.92 5.23
CA ASP A 61 -5.16 -11.05 5.68
C ASP A 61 -5.78 -9.70 6.05
N GLN A 62 -5.01 -8.83 6.72
CA GLN A 62 -5.45 -7.47 7.02
C GLN A 62 -5.53 -6.61 5.75
N ILE A 63 -4.59 -6.75 4.82
CA ILE A 63 -4.63 -6.07 3.52
C ILE A 63 -5.92 -6.42 2.77
N ILE A 64 -6.28 -7.70 2.70
CA ILE A 64 -7.53 -8.16 2.06
C ILE A 64 -8.75 -7.55 2.76
N THR A 65 -8.74 -7.51 4.09
CA THR A 65 -9.83 -6.92 4.88
C THR A 65 -10.00 -5.44 4.60
N VAL A 66 -8.90 -4.68 4.54
CA VAL A 66 -8.93 -3.25 4.23
C VAL A 66 -9.36 -2.98 2.81
N LEU A 67 -8.91 -3.78 1.83
CA LEU A 67 -9.36 -3.66 0.45
C LEU A 67 -10.88 -3.84 0.31
N LYS A 68 -11.46 -4.80 1.03
CA LYS A 68 -12.93 -5.00 1.08
C LYS A 68 -13.63 -3.78 1.68
N LYS A 69 -13.19 -3.32 2.86
CA LYS A 69 -13.75 -2.13 3.52
C LYS A 69 -13.66 -0.88 2.65
N ILE A 70 -12.55 -0.68 1.92
CA ILE A 70 -12.43 0.46 0.98
C ILE A 70 -13.46 0.31 -0.15
N SER A 71 -13.60 -0.89 -0.71
CA SER A 71 -14.58 -1.15 -1.78
C SER A 71 -16.02 -0.89 -1.35
N ASP A 72 -16.36 -1.23 -0.10
CA ASP A 72 -17.73 -1.16 0.41
C ASP A 72 -18.06 0.24 0.97
N ASP A 73 -17.14 0.84 1.73
CA ASP A 73 -17.42 2.01 2.57
C ASP A 73 -16.80 3.32 2.05
N ARG A 74 -15.90 3.27 1.06
CA ARG A 74 -15.12 4.44 0.59
C ARG A 74 -15.32 4.70 -0.90
N PRO A 75 -16.53 5.11 -1.34
CA PRO A 75 -16.79 5.44 -2.74
C PRO A 75 -15.98 6.64 -3.24
N ASP A 76 -15.40 7.45 -2.35
CA ASP A 76 -14.47 8.54 -2.68
C ASP A 76 -13.09 8.03 -3.17
N ILE A 77 -12.68 6.83 -2.74
CA ILE A 77 -11.40 6.23 -3.14
C ILE A 77 -11.55 5.53 -4.49
N LYS A 78 -10.75 5.97 -5.46
CA LYS A 78 -10.71 5.46 -6.84
C LYS A 78 -9.45 4.65 -7.12
N THR A 79 -8.40 4.89 -6.34
CA THR A 79 -7.09 4.23 -6.46
C THR A 79 -6.64 3.70 -5.11
N VAL A 80 -6.22 2.45 -5.06
CA VAL A 80 -5.51 1.90 -3.89
C VAL A 80 -4.09 1.54 -4.32
N VAL A 81 -3.11 2.01 -3.56
CA VAL A 81 -1.69 1.69 -3.74
C VAL A 81 -1.25 0.77 -2.61
N ILE A 82 -0.56 -0.32 -2.94
CA ILE A 82 0.07 -1.22 -1.98
C ILE A 82 1.58 -1.02 -2.09
N GLU A 83 2.17 -0.31 -1.14
CA GLU A 83 3.57 0.13 -1.16
C GLU A 83 4.31 -0.43 0.06
N ASP A 84 5.34 -1.27 -0.02
CA ASP A 84 5.87 -1.99 -1.18
C ASP A 84 5.32 -3.43 -1.15
N ALA A 85 4.50 -3.80 -2.14
CA ALA A 85 3.83 -5.09 -2.19
C ALA A 85 4.79 -6.30 -2.19
N GLY A 86 6.03 -6.14 -2.66
CA GLY A 86 7.02 -7.23 -2.66
C GLY A 86 7.36 -7.72 -1.25
N TYR A 87 7.23 -6.85 -0.24
CA TYR A 87 7.53 -7.19 1.14
C TYR A 87 6.41 -7.96 1.84
N ILE A 88 5.21 -8.07 1.28
CA ILE A 88 4.11 -8.85 1.89
C ILE A 88 4.55 -10.31 2.03
N MET A 89 5.07 -10.90 0.95
CA MET A 89 5.58 -12.27 0.99
C MET A 89 6.82 -12.37 1.85
N PHE A 90 7.78 -11.46 1.72
CA PHE A 90 9.01 -11.49 2.52
C PHE A 90 8.73 -11.49 4.04
N ILE A 91 7.80 -10.65 4.49
CA ILE A 91 7.39 -10.58 5.90
C ILE A 91 6.70 -11.87 6.33
N GLU A 92 5.87 -12.45 5.47
CA GLU A 92 5.17 -13.69 5.76
C GLU A 92 6.14 -14.88 5.89
N GLU A 93 7.09 -15.02 4.96
CA GLU A 93 8.15 -16.03 5.05
C GLU A 93 8.95 -15.89 6.36
N PHE A 94 9.27 -14.66 6.77
CA PHE A 94 9.97 -14.42 8.02
C PHE A 94 9.13 -14.78 9.26
N ARG A 95 7.82 -14.47 9.26
CA ARG A 95 6.89 -14.87 10.33
C ARG A 95 6.82 -16.39 10.50
N ARG A 96 6.88 -17.11 9.38
CA ARG A 96 6.75 -18.56 9.30
C ARG A 96 8.10 -19.28 9.28
N ALA A 97 9.21 -18.57 9.53
CA ALA A 97 10.56 -19.12 9.41
C ALA A 97 10.86 -20.33 10.32
N ASN A 98 10.11 -20.47 11.42
CA ASN A 98 10.25 -21.59 12.36
C ASN A 98 9.21 -22.70 12.11
N GLU A 99 8.32 -22.57 11.14
CA GLU A 99 7.39 -23.64 10.77
C GLU A 99 8.17 -24.81 10.18
N THR A 100 7.87 -26.00 10.67
CA THR A 100 8.49 -27.25 10.22
C THR A 100 7.38 -28.24 9.82
N GLY A 101 7.64 -29.07 8.82
CA GLY A 101 6.62 -29.92 8.20
C GLY A 101 5.93 -29.26 7.01
N TYR A 102 5.01 -29.99 6.39
CA TYR A 102 4.21 -29.59 5.21
C TYR A 102 2.73 -29.87 5.48
#